data_AF-K0KSZ8-F1
#
_entry.id   AF-K0KSZ8-F1
#
_cell.length_a   1.000
_cell.length_b   1.000
_cell.length_c   1.000
_cell.angle_alpha   90.00
_cell.angle_beta   90.00
_cell.angle_gamma   90.00
#
_symmetry.space_group_name_H-M   'P 1'
#
loop_
_entity.id
_entity.type
_entity.pdbx_description
1 polymer ?
#
loop_
_entity_poly.entity_id
_entity_poly.type
_entity_poly.pdbx_seq_one_letter_code
_entity_poly.pdbx_strand_id
1 'polypeptide(L)'
;MKFSTILTQGLLLSGIIASPIASNTPDATPDLAEGSYADNSTDVLAGNKYYYKLCFDTEASGFCFGNDLNTCIRHYYAGGPKFSYDNAVAYCSFWCSKVKNINDCRTNKKKFNYHPEFACKDQKYCK
;
A
#
# COMPACT_ATOMS: atom_id res chain seq x y z
N MET A 1 47.84 -29.35 32.43
CA MET A 1 46.59 -30.05 32.05
C MET A 1 46.91 -31.00 30.89
N LYS A 2 46.20 -32.12 30.74
CA LYS A 2 46.55 -33.17 29.74
C LYS A 2 46.13 -32.76 28.32
N PHE A 3 46.98 -33.03 27.33
CA PHE A 3 46.61 -33.08 25.92
C PHE A 3 46.03 -34.46 25.58
N SER A 4 45.06 -34.53 24.65
CA SER A 4 44.60 -35.79 24.05
C SER A 4 44.05 -35.59 22.63
N THR A 5 44.70 -36.23 21.66
CA THR A 5 44.24 -36.51 20.27
C THR A 5 43.45 -37.85 20.24
N ILE A 6 42.89 -38.40 19.15
CA ILE A 6 43.19 -38.35 17.70
C ILE A 6 41.89 -38.12 16.89
N LEU A 7 42.05 -37.77 15.61
CA LEU A 7 40.99 -37.71 14.57
C LEU A 7 40.16 -39.01 14.45
N THR A 8 38.97 -38.89 13.87
CA THR A 8 38.52 -39.82 12.79
C THR A 8 37.77 -39.08 11.68
N GLN A 9 38.18 -39.32 10.43
CA GLN A 9 37.41 -39.06 9.22
C GLN A 9 36.49 -40.28 8.93
N GLY A 10 35.47 -40.11 8.09
CA GLY A 10 34.59 -41.21 7.64
C GLY A 10 33.11 -40.80 7.68
N LEU A 11 32.53 -40.13 6.67
CA LEU A 11 32.22 -40.61 5.31
C LEU A 11 31.01 -41.58 5.28
N LEU A 12 30.28 -41.59 4.15
CA LEU A 12 29.16 -42.48 3.79
C LEU A 12 27.79 -42.05 4.39
N LEU A 13 26.68 -42.00 3.63
CA LEU A 13 26.48 -42.00 2.17
C LEU A 13 25.04 -41.52 1.82
N SER A 14 24.84 -41.09 0.56
CA SER A 14 23.63 -41.18 -0.30
C SER A 14 22.20 -41.14 0.29
N GLY A 15 21.26 -40.42 -0.33
CA GLY A 15 21.30 -39.71 -1.61
C GLY A 15 19.92 -39.68 -2.30
N ILE A 16 19.91 -39.38 -3.59
CA ILE A 16 18.79 -39.46 -4.57
C ILE A 16 17.55 -38.55 -4.27
N ILE A 17 16.86 -37.93 -5.24
CA ILE A 17 16.92 -38.02 -6.72
C ILE A 17 16.45 -36.70 -7.39
N ALA A 18 16.77 -36.59 -8.69
CA ALA A 18 16.02 -35.85 -9.74
C ALA A 18 16.06 -34.30 -9.79
N SER A 19 17.01 -33.80 -10.59
CA SER A 19 16.76 -32.77 -11.63
C SER A 19 15.68 -33.26 -12.63
N PRO A 20 15.05 -32.44 -13.52
CA PRO A 20 15.64 -31.25 -14.16
C PRO A 20 14.68 -30.08 -14.52
N ILE A 21 15.25 -29.06 -15.21
CA ILE A 21 14.65 -28.08 -16.15
C ILE A 21 13.32 -27.37 -15.80
N ALA A 22 13.36 -26.04 -15.72
CA ALA A 22 12.98 -25.19 -16.86
C ALA A 22 13.23 -23.69 -16.55
N SER A 23 13.59 -22.92 -17.58
CA SER A 23 13.52 -21.47 -17.56
C SER A 23 12.07 -21.02 -17.38
N ASN A 24 11.79 -20.09 -16.46
CA ASN A 24 10.70 -19.13 -16.66
C ASN A 24 10.85 -17.94 -15.70
N THR A 25 10.86 -16.73 -16.26
CA THR A 25 10.52 -15.52 -15.51
C THR A 25 9.04 -15.60 -15.11
N PRO A 26 8.72 -15.31 -13.84
CA PRO A 26 7.74 -14.28 -13.53
C PRO A 26 8.35 -13.32 -12.49
N ASP A 27 8.35 -12.01 -12.65
CA ASP A 27 7.16 -11.15 -12.79
C ASP A 27 5.92 -11.67 -12.04
N ALA A 28 6.17 -12.03 -10.78
CA ALA A 28 5.16 -12.24 -9.76
C ALA A 28 5.69 -11.63 -8.46
N THR A 29 5.66 -10.29 -8.36
CA THR A 29 5.59 -9.68 -7.02
C THR A 29 4.34 -10.27 -6.35
N PRO A 30 4.46 -10.95 -5.19
CA PRO A 30 3.29 -11.51 -4.55
C PRO A 30 2.30 -10.38 -4.27
N ASP A 31 1.02 -10.60 -4.63
CA ASP A 31 -0.04 -9.61 -4.41
C ASP A 31 -0.10 -9.32 -2.92
N LEU A 32 0.53 -8.21 -2.54
CA LEU A 32 0.61 -7.77 -1.16
C LEU A 32 -0.80 -7.32 -0.80
N ALA A 33 -1.56 -8.25 -0.22
CA ALA A 33 -2.91 -8.04 0.28
C ALA A 33 -2.99 -6.64 0.90
N GLU A 34 -4.00 -5.85 0.52
CA GLU A 34 -4.25 -4.55 1.13
C GLU A 34 -4.40 -4.79 2.64
N GLY A 35 -3.32 -4.45 3.37
CA GLY A 35 -3.02 -5.11 4.62
C GLY A 35 -4.06 -4.79 5.67
N SER A 36 -4.31 -5.75 6.57
CA SER A 36 -4.98 -5.46 7.84
C SER A 36 -4.01 -4.65 8.71
N TYR A 37 -3.86 -3.37 8.38
CA TYR A 37 -3.24 -2.38 9.23
C TYR A 37 -4.24 -2.02 10.32
N ALA A 38 -3.79 -2.00 11.58
CA ALA A 38 -4.63 -1.61 12.71
C ALA A 38 -4.94 -0.12 12.59
N ASP A 39 -6.16 0.19 12.16
CA ASP A 39 -6.49 1.51 11.64
C ASP A 39 -6.99 2.46 12.73
N ASN A 40 -6.19 3.50 12.99
CA ASN A 40 -6.56 4.63 13.84
C ASN A 40 -6.93 5.87 12.99
N SER A 41 -6.89 5.76 11.66
CA SER A 41 -7.20 6.86 10.75
C SER A 41 -8.70 6.96 10.56
N THR A 42 -9.35 7.87 11.29
CA THR A 42 -10.76 8.23 11.08
C THR A 42 -10.93 8.87 9.69
N ASP A 43 -11.09 8.07 8.64
CA ASP A 43 -11.30 8.58 7.29
C ASP A 43 -12.64 9.33 7.21
N VAL A 44 -12.63 10.50 6.56
CA VAL A 44 -13.81 11.39 6.49
C VAL A 44 -14.97 10.73 5.73
N LEU A 45 -14.69 9.71 4.92
CA LEU A 45 -15.66 9.01 4.08
C LEU A 45 -16.11 7.66 4.67
N ALA A 46 -15.72 7.33 5.91
CA ALA A 46 -16.05 6.09 6.66
C ALA A 46 -17.54 5.88 7.00
N GLY A 47 -18.45 6.42 6.18
CA GLY A 47 -19.88 6.14 6.19
C GLY A 47 -20.54 6.20 4.81
N ASN A 48 -19.79 6.38 3.71
CA ASN A 48 -20.36 6.66 2.39
C ASN A 48 -19.69 5.91 1.23
N LYS A 49 -20.33 4.80 0.82
CA LYS A 49 -20.12 4.05 -0.44
C LYS A 49 -18.71 3.47 -0.66
N TYR A 50 -18.61 2.14 -0.59
CA TYR A 50 -17.44 1.32 -0.95
C TYR A 50 -16.88 1.48 -2.39
N TYR A 51 -17.49 2.31 -3.24
CA TYR A 51 -17.23 2.41 -4.68
C TYR A 51 -17.08 3.88 -5.12
N TYR A 52 -15.85 4.39 -5.04
CA TYR A 52 -15.43 5.68 -5.56
C TYR A 52 -15.06 5.59 -7.05
N LYS A 53 -15.22 6.72 -7.76
CA LYS A 53 -14.68 6.91 -9.11
C LYS A 53 -13.32 7.62 -9.00
N LEU A 54 -12.25 6.84 -8.88
CA LEU A 54 -10.86 7.30 -8.88
C LEU A 54 -10.38 7.57 -10.31
N CYS A 55 -10.96 8.59 -10.93
CA CYS A 55 -10.68 8.97 -12.31
C CYS A 55 -10.35 10.47 -12.37
N PHE A 56 -9.07 10.79 -12.19
CA PHE A 56 -8.56 12.16 -12.07
C PHE A 56 -7.74 12.51 -13.32
N ASP A 57 -8.44 12.81 -14.41
CA ASP A 57 -7.85 13.02 -15.74
C ASP A 57 -6.95 14.25 -15.82
N THR A 58 -7.52 15.41 -15.46
CA THR A 58 -6.90 16.74 -15.52
C THR A 58 -6.94 17.44 -14.17
N GLU A 59 -8.09 17.42 -13.50
CA GLU A 59 -8.34 17.99 -12.18
C GLU A 59 -8.16 16.96 -11.05
N ALA A 60 -8.07 17.47 -9.82
CA ALA A 60 -8.08 16.66 -8.62
C ALA A 60 -9.47 16.02 -8.37
N SER A 61 -9.55 15.13 -7.38
CA SER A 61 -10.84 14.59 -6.94
C SER A 61 -11.79 15.69 -6.46
N GLY A 62 -13.11 15.49 -6.54
CA GLY A 62 -14.08 16.31 -5.80
C GLY A 62 -13.90 16.28 -4.27
N PHE A 63 -13.07 15.36 -3.77
CA PHE A 63 -12.62 15.28 -2.37
C PHE A 63 -11.35 16.13 -2.08
N CYS A 64 -10.69 16.68 -3.10
CA CYS A 64 -9.62 17.66 -2.95
C CYS A 64 -10.23 19.07 -2.88
N PHE A 65 -10.52 19.54 -1.66
CA PHE A 65 -11.14 20.84 -1.49
C PHE A 65 -10.25 21.98 -2.04
N GLY A 66 -10.80 22.77 -2.98
CA GLY A 66 -10.11 23.88 -3.63
C GLY A 66 -9.10 23.49 -4.72
N ASN A 67 -9.01 22.21 -5.12
CA ASN A 67 -8.06 21.70 -6.11
C ASN A 67 -6.56 21.97 -5.78
N ASP A 68 -6.25 22.32 -4.52
CA ASP A 68 -4.91 22.57 -3.99
C ASP A 68 -4.70 21.84 -2.67
N LEU A 69 -3.51 21.28 -2.48
CA LEU A 69 -3.14 20.51 -1.29
C LEU A 69 -3.23 21.35 -0.01
N ASN A 70 -2.71 22.59 -0.03
CA ASN A 70 -2.68 23.44 1.18
C ASN A 70 -4.08 23.91 1.56
N THR A 71 -4.90 24.24 0.57
CA THR A 71 -6.30 24.66 0.73
C THR A 71 -7.14 23.50 1.25
N CYS A 72 -6.94 22.28 0.75
CA CYS A 72 -7.54 21.07 1.27
C CYS A 72 -7.13 20.80 2.72
N ILE A 73 -5.83 20.80 3.04
CA ILE A 73 -5.34 20.56 4.41
C ILE A 73 -5.95 21.59 5.37
N ARG A 74 -5.93 22.88 5.01
CA ARG A 74 -6.54 23.95 5.83
C ARG A 74 -8.04 23.73 6.03
N HIS A 75 -8.77 23.33 5.00
CA HIS A 75 -10.21 23.09 5.11
C HIS A 75 -10.53 21.99 6.15
N TYR A 76 -9.87 20.84 6.04
CA TYR A 76 -10.15 19.71 6.93
C TYR A 76 -9.53 19.87 8.32
N TYR A 77 -8.37 20.52 8.45
CA TYR A 77 -7.74 20.80 9.76
C TYR A 77 -8.44 21.94 10.53
N ALA A 78 -8.86 23.02 9.85
CA ALA A 78 -9.58 24.12 10.50
C ALA A 78 -11.04 23.76 10.85
N GLY A 79 -11.58 22.68 10.29
CA GLY A 79 -12.94 22.18 10.57
C GLY A 79 -13.18 21.65 11.99
N GLY A 80 -12.13 21.54 12.82
CA GLY A 80 -12.23 21.23 14.25
C GLY A 80 -11.55 19.91 14.67
N PRO A 81 -11.70 19.48 15.93
CA PRO A 81 -10.87 18.46 16.57
C PRO A 81 -11.07 17.02 16.07
N LYS A 82 -11.84 16.81 14.99
CA LYS A 82 -12.10 15.48 14.42
C LYS A 82 -11.01 15.01 13.44
N PHE A 83 -10.11 15.89 13.02
CA PHE A 83 -9.09 15.57 12.03
C PHE A 83 -7.72 16.08 12.49
N SER A 84 -6.77 15.16 12.67
CA SER A 84 -5.37 15.53 12.93
C SER A 84 -4.77 16.18 11.67
N TYR A 85 -3.73 16.99 11.88
CA TYR A 85 -2.98 17.57 10.76
C TYR A 85 -2.40 16.48 9.84
N ASP A 86 -1.89 15.39 10.41
CA ASP A 86 -1.30 14.28 9.64
C ASP A 86 -2.35 13.54 8.81
N ASN A 87 -3.56 13.31 9.35
CA ASN A 87 -4.66 12.71 8.58
C ASN A 87 -5.12 13.67 7.47
N ALA A 88 -5.12 14.98 7.72
CA ALA A 88 -5.38 16.00 6.69
C ALA A 88 -4.35 15.97 5.57
N VAL A 89 -3.06 15.87 5.90
CA VAL A 89 -1.98 15.71 4.92
C VAL A 89 -2.13 14.42 4.12
N ALA A 90 -2.37 13.28 4.76
CA ALA A 90 -2.53 11.98 4.09
C ALA A 90 -3.73 11.95 3.14
N TYR A 91 -4.91 12.33 3.64
CA TYR A 91 -6.16 12.40 2.89
C TYR A 91 -6.03 13.36 1.69
N CYS A 92 -5.62 14.61 1.93
CA CYS A 92 -5.53 15.59 0.85
C CYS A 92 -4.43 15.23 -0.15
N SER A 93 -3.30 14.66 0.28
CA SER A 93 -2.26 14.22 -0.65
C SER A 93 -2.77 13.11 -1.58
N PHE A 94 -3.57 12.17 -1.06
CA PHE A 94 -4.20 11.15 -1.91
C PHE A 94 -5.25 11.74 -2.85
N TRP A 95 -6.24 12.47 -2.34
CA TRP A 95 -7.37 12.96 -3.14
C TRP A 95 -7.01 14.12 -4.08
N CYS A 96 -5.95 14.88 -3.80
CA CYS A 96 -5.38 15.88 -4.70
C CYS A 96 -4.35 15.29 -5.69
N SER A 97 -3.94 14.02 -5.54
CA SER A 97 -3.08 13.35 -6.51
C SER A 97 -3.84 12.92 -7.77
N LYS A 98 -3.12 12.70 -8.87
CA LYS A 98 -3.69 12.04 -10.05
C LYS A 98 -3.67 10.53 -9.84
N VAL A 99 -4.85 9.94 -9.80
CA VAL A 99 -5.10 8.49 -9.75
C VAL A 99 -5.90 8.16 -11.01
N LYS A 100 -5.30 7.37 -11.89
CA LYS A 100 -5.88 6.96 -13.17
C LYS A 100 -6.09 5.46 -13.27
N ASN A 101 -5.37 4.68 -12.47
CA ASN A 101 -5.43 3.22 -12.45
C ASN A 101 -5.18 2.64 -11.03
N ILE A 102 -5.35 1.32 -10.89
CA ILE A 102 -5.18 0.59 -9.63
C ILE A 102 -3.77 0.71 -9.02
N ASN A 103 -2.73 0.81 -9.85
CA ASN A 103 -1.34 0.93 -9.39
C ASN A 103 -1.08 2.34 -8.83
N ASP A 104 -1.64 3.39 -9.44
CA ASP A 104 -1.59 4.74 -8.88
C ASP A 104 -2.25 4.77 -7.49
N CYS A 105 -3.42 4.13 -7.35
CA CYS A 105 -4.13 4.04 -6.06
C CYS A 105 -3.26 3.33 -5.00
N ARG A 106 -2.76 2.12 -5.31
CA ARG A 106 -1.90 1.33 -4.42
C ARG A 106 -0.60 2.08 -4.06
N THR A 107 -0.01 2.81 -5.01
CA THR A 107 1.21 3.60 -4.81
C THR A 107 0.94 4.82 -3.94
N ASN A 108 -0.13 5.58 -4.22
CA ASN A 108 -0.44 6.81 -3.51
C ASN A 108 -0.91 6.55 -2.07
N LYS A 109 -1.69 5.48 -1.81
CA LYS A 109 -2.00 5.02 -0.45
C LYS A 109 -0.72 4.83 0.39
N LYS A 110 0.24 4.04 -0.13
CA LYS A 110 1.52 3.78 0.54
C LYS A 110 2.36 5.05 0.69
N LYS A 111 2.49 5.85 -0.37
CA LYS A 111 3.30 7.07 -0.41
C LYS A 111 2.83 8.12 0.59
N PHE A 112 1.52 8.26 0.79
CA PHE A 112 0.92 9.27 1.66
C PHE A 112 0.50 8.72 3.02
N ASN A 113 0.82 7.45 3.34
CA ASN A 113 0.38 6.75 4.54
C ASN A 113 -1.16 6.84 4.74
N TYR A 114 -1.90 6.75 3.63
CA TYR A 114 -3.35 6.88 3.60
C TYR A 114 -4.00 5.50 3.57
N HIS A 115 -4.66 5.15 4.67
CA HIS A 115 -5.32 3.87 4.90
C HIS A 115 -6.84 4.08 5.00
N PRO A 116 -7.56 4.12 3.87
CA PRO A 116 -9.01 4.09 3.87
C PRO A 116 -9.52 2.64 3.80
N GLU A 117 -10.70 2.39 4.36
CA GLU A 117 -11.34 1.07 4.40
C GLU A 117 -11.61 0.46 3.02
N PHE A 118 -11.69 1.27 1.96
CA PHE A 118 -11.97 0.78 0.60
C PHE A 118 -10.73 0.12 -0.04
N ALA A 119 -10.90 -1.02 -0.70
CA ALA A 119 -9.83 -1.65 -1.46
C ALA A 119 -9.66 -0.99 -2.85
N CYS A 120 -8.43 -0.75 -3.29
CA CYS A 120 -8.13 -0.14 -4.60
C CYS A 120 -8.69 -0.94 -5.78
N LYS A 121 -8.69 -2.28 -5.69
CA LYS A 121 -9.21 -3.18 -6.75
C LYS A 121 -10.70 -3.01 -7.05
N ASP A 122 -11.48 -2.55 -6.07
CA ASP A 122 -12.94 -2.46 -6.18
C ASP A 122 -13.39 -1.08 -6.70
N GLN A 123 -12.45 -0.15 -6.92
CA GLN A 123 -12.73 1.22 -7.35
C GLN A 123 -12.86 1.36 -8.87
N LYS A 124 -13.60 2.38 -9.32
CA LYS A 124 -13.77 2.67 -10.74
C LYS A 124 -12.73 3.68 -11.21
N TYR A 125 -11.92 3.28 -12.18
CA TYR A 125 -10.87 4.09 -12.78
C TYR A 125 -11.31 4.69 -14.13
N CYS A 126 -10.50 5.59 -14.69
CA CYS A 126 -10.63 5.95 -16.10
C CYS A 126 -10.31 4.72 -16.98
N LYS A 127 -10.79 4.72 -18.22
CA LYS A 127 -10.42 3.75 -19.25
C LYS A 127 -9.57 4.43 -20.32
#